data_AF-A0A7D9D663-F1
#
_entry.id   AF-A0A7D9D663-F1
#
_cell.length_a   1.000
_cell.length_b   1.000
_cell.length_c   1.000
_cell.angle_alpha   90.00
_cell.angle_beta   90.00
_cell.angle_gamma   90.00
#
_symmetry.space_group_name_H-M   'P 1'
#
loop_
_entity.id
_entity.type
_entity.pdbx_description
1 polymer ?
#
loop_
_entity_poly.entity_id
_entity_poly.type
_entity_poly.pdbx_seq_one_letter_code
_entity_poly.pdbx_strand_id
1 'polypeptide(L)'
;YRMANVLADCGGLDTMLCRLAAITNTSRARSLLQVLLKLFRLCVKVRRNQEVLSRPELGAIGVFLSVLRLCLESESDSSQSSITEQLLDIMETILSNAAAQSMDSFLEFSATFGGPENVRALLSCTTSSNVRNNRSVLVHLTRVLAALVYGNREKMAVLMEHFGPALDFDRFDLERTAEDEHRLEMFCVLAAGIERNAIGNTLKDYVVAEGAVAAALRYIAGHAPCVGPTLLRTDSDELREFTSKPALKYVLRLLGGLAQGHEGTQLAVAAGDIVPILHCLEQVSSDEHVGTLAENLLEALRTSGAVASSIERAREFTRSEKKRLAMAMREKQLGALGMRTNDKGQVTARSALQHQMEELAEETGLVCCICREGYRYQPAKVLAVYTFTKRCNVDEHEAKPRKTVGYSTVTHFNVVHVDCHMSAVRLARARDEWESAALQNANTKCNGLLPLWGPQVPESAFASCLARHNAYLQEATGHRDIGHQSAAHDLKLLLLRFAHERPFHEDTGGGGPQSNLHLVPYLVHVCLYIMNTTRSAPREEKALAQYLEPAAAERCLETAHDSEGPLYFAVMSLLLRSPRRWQLDRIVHLRRLLLMAHARHC
;
A
#
# COMPACT_ATOMS: atom_id res chain seq x y z
N TYR A 1 0.43 8.60 30.87
CA TYR A 1 -0.58 7.51 30.98
C TYR A 1 -0.76 6.88 32.36
N ARG A 2 0.18 7.01 33.32
CA ARG A 2 0.00 6.43 34.68
C ARG A 2 -1.33 6.81 35.33
N MET A 3 -1.82 8.04 35.13
CA MET A 3 -3.12 8.48 35.65
C MET A 3 -4.32 7.82 34.97
N ALA A 4 -4.24 7.49 33.68
CA ALA A 4 -5.33 6.84 32.96
C ALA A 4 -5.51 5.38 33.42
N ASN A 5 -4.44 4.69 33.84
CA ASN A 5 -4.53 3.34 34.43
C ASN A 5 -5.41 3.30 35.68
N VAL A 6 -5.44 4.39 36.47
CA VAL A 6 -6.22 4.45 37.71
C VAL A 6 -7.72 4.31 37.44
N LEU A 7 -8.20 4.71 36.25
CA LEU A 7 -9.62 4.65 35.90
C LEU A 7 -10.15 3.21 35.82
N ALA A 8 -9.32 2.24 35.46
CA ALA A 8 -9.65 0.82 35.53
C ALA A 8 -9.79 0.31 36.97
N ASP A 9 -9.05 0.90 37.91
CA ASP A 9 -8.95 0.39 39.28
C ASP A 9 -9.97 1.05 40.23
N CYS A 10 -10.36 2.30 39.97
CA CYS A 10 -11.25 3.06 40.84
C CYS A 10 -12.73 3.06 40.39
N GLY A 11 -13.11 2.25 39.40
CA GLY A 11 -14.46 2.28 38.81
C GLY A 11 -14.75 3.53 37.97
N GLY A 12 -13.71 4.28 37.59
CA GLY A 12 -13.84 5.50 36.80
C GLY A 12 -14.43 5.24 35.41
N LEU A 13 -14.04 4.13 34.77
CA LEU A 13 -14.57 3.73 33.45
C LEU A 13 -16.08 3.46 33.51
N ASP A 14 -16.55 2.76 34.55
CA ASP A 14 -17.97 2.47 34.77
C ASP A 14 -18.77 3.77 34.98
N THR A 15 -18.25 4.68 35.82
CA THR A 15 -18.87 5.99 36.04
C THR A 15 -18.94 6.81 34.75
N MET A 16 -17.88 6.79 33.94
CA MET A 16 -17.84 7.49 32.66
C MET A 16 -18.86 6.90 31.67
N LEU A 17 -19.00 5.57 31.61
CA LEU A 17 -20.01 4.90 30.80
C LEU A 17 -21.42 5.23 31.27
N CYS A 18 -21.68 5.24 32.59
CA CYS A 18 -22.96 5.67 33.15
C CYS A 18 -23.33 7.10 32.75
N ARG A 19 -22.35 8.02 32.78
CA ARG A 19 -22.57 9.42 32.35
C ARG A 19 -22.79 9.53 30.85
N LEU A 20 -22.12 8.70 30.06
CA LEU A 20 -22.30 8.63 28.62
C LEU A 20 -23.69 8.09 28.25
N ALA A 21 -24.14 7.02 28.93
CA ALA A 21 -25.46 6.40 28.74
C ALA A 21 -26.62 7.34 29.09
N ALA A 22 -26.42 8.28 30.00
CA ALA A 22 -27.42 9.28 30.37
C ALA A 22 -27.65 10.37 29.30
N ILE A 23 -26.83 10.42 28.24
CA ILE A 23 -26.97 11.39 27.16
C ILE A 23 -28.10 10.96 26.23
N THR A 24 -29.19 11.74 26.23
CA THR A 24 -30.33 11.56 25.31
C THR A 24 -30.31 12.55 24.15
N ASN A 25 -29.51 13.62 24.24
CA ASN A 25 -29.39 14.66 23.23
C ASN A 25 -27.95 15.18 23.15
N THR A 26 -27.30 14.93 22.03
CA THR A 26 -25.89 15.24 21.75
C THR A 26 -25.62 16.75 21.65
N SER A 27 -26.59 17.55 21.19
CA SER A 27 -26.42 19.01 21.08
C SER A 27 -26.49 19.68 22.45
N ARG A 28 -27.41 19.25 23.33
CA ARG A 28 -27.52 19.78 24.71
C ARG A 28 -26.37 19.33 25.62
N ALA A 29 -25.92 18.08 25.47
CA ALA A 29 -24.85 17.51 26.29
C ALA A 29 -23.46 17.62 25.64
N ARG A 30 -23.28 18.47 24.63
CA ARG A 30 -22.08 18.54 23.78
C ARG A 30 -20.77 18.69 24.57
N SER A 31 -20.75 19.58 25.57
CA SER A 31 -19.56 19.82 26.39
C SER A 31 -19.17 18.59 27.22
N LEU A 32 -20.15 17.92 27.84
CA LEU A 32 -19.94 16.68 28.57
C LEU A 32 -19.44 15.57 27.64
N LEU A 33 -20.07 15.42 26.48
CA LEU A 33 -19.70 14.41 25.49
C LEU A 33 -18.24 14.60 25.04
N GLN A 34 -17.82 15.82 24.71
CA GLN A 34 -16.44 16.11 24.32
C GLN A 34 -15.43 15.77 25.42
N VAL A 35 -15.74 16.09 26.68
CA VAL A 35 -14.87 15.75 27.81
C VAL A 35 -14.78 14.25 28.01
N LEU A 36 -15.92 13.55 27.97
CA LEU A 36 -15.96 12.09 28.10
C LEU A 36 -15.17 11.41 26.98
N LEU A 37 -15.38 11.79 25.72
CA LEU A 37 -14.64 11.22 24.59
C LEU A 37 -13.13 11.52 24.70
N LYS A 38 -12.74 12.73 25.11
CA LYS A 38 -11.32 13.03 25.36
C LYS A 38 -10.71 12.11 26.42
N LEU A 39 -11.43 11.85 27.51
CA LEU A 39 -10.98 10.92 28.55
C LEU A 39 -10.94 9.49 28.04
N PHE A 40 -11.98 9.02 27.34
CA PHE A 40 -12.00 7.68 26.74
C PHE A 40 -10.86 7.48 25.75
N ARG A 41 -10.54 8.47 24.90
CA ARG A 41 -9.38 8.43 24.00
C ARG A 41 -8.05 8.25 24.73
N LEU A 42 -7.89 8.89 25.90
CA LEU A 42 -6.72 8.65 26.75
C LEU A 42 -6.76 7.27 27.40
N CYS A 43 -7.94 6.78 27.76
CA CYS A 43 -8.12 5.46 28.37
C CYS A 43 -7.79 4.34 27.39
N VAL A 44 -8.34 4.38 26.18
CA VAL A 44 -8.13 3.33 25.17
C VAL A 44 -6.72 3.29 24.62
N LYS A 45 -5.85 4.26 24.93
CA LYS A 45 -4.39 4.12 24.68
C LYS A 45 -3.69 3.17 25.66
N VAL A 46 -4.39 2.71 26.70
CA VAL A 46 -3.84 1.90 27.78
C VAL A 46 -4.49 0.52 27.77
N ARG A 47 -3.67 -0.52 27.58
CA ARG A 47 -4.14 -1.91 27.45
C ARG A 47 -5.04 -2.38 28.60
N ARG A 48 -4.70 -2.08 29.86
CA ARG A 48 -5.53 -2.43 31.03
C ARG A 48 -6.94 -1.84 30.95
N ASN A 49 -7.07 -0.59 30.49
CA ASN A 49 -8.38 0.04 30.32
C ASN A 49 -9.15 -0.56 29.14
N GLN A 50 -8.47 -0.91 28.04
CA GLN A 50 -9.09 -1.64 26.94
C GLN A 50 -9.64 -2.99 27.44
N GLU A 51 -8.85 -3.75 28.20
CA GLU A 51 -9.27 -5.02 28.80
C GLU A 51 -10.49 -4.85 29.72
N VAL A 52 -10.55 -3.80 30.55
CA VAL A 52 -11.74 -3.51 31.37
C VAL A 52 -12.94 -3.10 30.51
N LEU A 53 -12.76 -2.25 29.50
CA LEU A 53 -13.84 -1.85 28.59
C LEU A 53 -14.35 -3.01 27.71
N SER A 54 -13.53 -4.04 27.51
CA SER A 54 -13.90 -5.29 26.83
C SER A 54 -14.59 -6.30 27.76
N ARG A 55 -14.85 -5.97 29.04
CA ARG A 55 -15.57 -6.85 29.95
C ARG A 55 -17.08 -6.80 29.67
N PRO A 56 -17.76 -7.96 29.55
CA PRO A 56 -19.19 -8.00 29.27
C PRO A 56 -20.04 -7.22 30.28
N GLU A 57 -19.65 -7.19 31.56
CA GLU A 57 -20.44 -6.57 32.63
C GLU A 57 -20.57 -5.05 32.48
N LEU A 58 -19.62 -4.39 31.81
CA LEU A 58 -19.67 -2.94 31.60
C LEU A 58 -20.57 -2.54 30.41
N GLY A 59 -20.91 -3.48 29.51
CA GLY A 59 -21.76 -3.20 28.35
C GLY A 59 -21.28 -2.03 27.48
N ALA A 60 -19.95 -1.77 27.45
CA ALA A 60 -19.40 -0.51 26.94
C ALA A 60 -19.78 -0.23 25.48
N ILE A 61 -19.70 -1.25 24.61
CA ILE A 61 -20.06 -1.11 23.18
C ILE A 61 -21.54 -0.79 23.01
N GLY A 62 -22.44 -1.36 23.82
CA GLY A 62 -23.86 -1.02 23.80
C GLY A 62 -24.12 0.46 24.12
N VAL A 63 -23.39 1.01 25.10
CA VAL A 63 -23.47 2.43 25.45
C VAL A 63 -22.94 3.31 24.31
N PHE A 64 -21.77 2.98 23.77
CA PHE A 64 -21.19 3.73 22.65
C PHE A 64 -22.06 3.69 21.40
N LEU A 65 -22.66 2.53 21.08
CA LEU A 65 -23.61 2.38 19.97
C LEU A 65 -24.85 3.27 20.13
N SER A 66 -25.37 3.36 21.34
CA SER A 66 -26.53 4.20 21.63
C SER A 66 -26.23 5.68 21.38
N VAL A 67 -25.07 6.16 21.84
CA VAL A 67 -24.63 7.54 21.57
C VAL A 67 -24.26 7.75 20.11
N LEU A 68 -23.67 6.75 19.45
CA LEU A 68 -23.32 6.81 18.03
C LEU A 68 -24.55 7.06 17.17
N ARG A 69 -25.68 6.38 17.44
CA ARG A 69 -26.94 6.64 16.74
C ARG A 69 -27.41 8.07 16.89
N LEU A 70 -27.42 8.58 18.12
CA LEU A 70 -27.78 9.98 18.36
C LEU A 70 -26.87 10.94 17.59
N CYS A 71 -25.57 10.63 17.49
CA CYS A 71 -24.63 11.42 16.71
C CYS A 71 -24.90 11.37 15.20
N LEU A 72 -25.27 10.20 14.66
CA LEU A 72 -25.54 9.99 13.23
C LEU A 72 -26.90 10.56 12.79
N GLU A 73 -27.89 10.59 13.68
CA GLU A 73 -29.22 11.15 13.46
C GLU A 73 -29.28 12.68 13.63
N SER A 74 -28.26 13.27 14.27
CA SER A 74 -28.18 14.72 14.48
C SER A 74 -27.79 15.48 13.20
N GLU A 75 -28.19 16.75 13.10
CA GLU A 75 -27.73 17.65 12.03
C GLU A 75 -26.19 17.75 12.03
N SER A 76 -25.57 17.59 10.86
CA SER A 76 -24.13 17.60 10.74
C SER A 76 -23.58 19.02 10.65
N ASP A 77 -22.90 19.45 11.70
CA ASP A 77 -21.88 20.48 11.61
C ASP A 77 -20.47 19.84 11.65
N SER A 78 -19.43 20.64 11.38
CA SER A 78 -18.03 20.15 11.41
C SER A 78 -17.61 19.63 12.79
N SER A 79 -18.20 20.17 13.86
CA SER A 79 -17.93 19.75 15.22
C SER A 79 -18.55 18.39 15.55
N GLN A 80 -19.76 18.12 15.04
CA GLN A 80 -20.48 16.88 15.21
C GLN A 80 -19.81 15.74 14.44
N SER A 81 -19.26 16.04 13.27
CA SER A 81 -18.43 15.10 12.50
C SER A 81 -17.20 14.66 13.29
N SER A 82 -16.49 15.60 13.93
CA SER A 82 -15.33 15.28 14.76
C SER A 82 -15.68 14.47 16.01
N ILE A 83 -16.84 14.74 16.63
CA ILE A 83 -17.34 13.94 17.77
C ILE A 83 -17.62 12.51 17.32
N THR A 84 -18.28 12.33 16.17
CA THR A 84 -18.62 11.02 15.61
C THR A 84 -17.37 10.22 15.29
N GLU A 85 -16.38 10.85 14.64
CA GLU A 85 -15.09 10.24 14.34
C GLU A 85 -14.35 9.80 15.61
N GLN A 86 -14.29 10.66 16.64
CA GLN A 86 -13.66 10.30 17.93
C GLN A 86 -14.35 9.14 18.62
N LEU A 87 -15.68 9.07 18.55
CA LEU A 87 -16.46 7.98 19.12
C LEU A 87 -16.17 6.66 18.38
N LEU A 88 -16.13 6.68 17.06
CA LEU A 88 -15.81 5.51 16.25
C LEU A 88 -14.37 5.03 16.47
N ASP A 89 -13.39 5.94 16.58
CA ASP A 89 -11.98 5.66 16.91
C ASP A 89 -11.83 4.92 18.25
N ILE A 90 -12.58 5.36 19.28
CA ILE A 90 -12.65 4.68 20.59
C ILE A 90 -13.21 3.26 20.43
N MET A 91 -14.33 3.13 19.72
CA MET A 91 -15.00 1.84 19.51
C MET A 91 -14.11 0.86 18.74
N GLU A 92 -13.49 1.31 17.64
CA GLU A 92 -12.56 0.52 16.84
C GLU A 92 -11.39 0.01 17.69
N THR A 93 -10.82 0.86 18.55
CA THR A 93 -9.73 0.46 19.45
C THR A 93 -10.15 -0.64 20.44
N ILE A 94 -11.34 -0.52 21.03
CA ILE A 94 -11.87 -1.52 21.99
C ILE A 94 -12.19 -2.84 21.26
N LEU A 95 -12.83 -2.75 20.10
CA LEU A 95 -13.25 -3.92 19.31
C LEU A 95 -12.04 -4.67 18.74
N SER A 96 -11.01 -3.96 18.26
CA SER A 96 -9.77 -4.56 17.76
C SER A 96 -9.00 -5.26 18.89
N ASN A 97 -8.91 -4.64 20.08
CA ASN A 97 -8.32 -5.31 21.25
C ASN A 97 -9.11 -6.56 21.66
N ALA A 98 -10.45 -6.51 21.63
CA ALA A 98 -11.28 -7.68 21.91
C ALA A 98 -11.08 -8.79 20.87
N ALA A 99 -11.01 -8.43 19.58
CA ALA A 99 -10.76 -9.37 18.48
C ALA A 99 -9.36 -10.00 18.51
N ALA A 100 -8.42 -9.45 19.28
CA ALA A 100 -7.10 -10.04 19.52
C ALA A 100 -7.09 -11.06 20.69
N GLN A 101 -8.21 -11.26 21.38
CA GLN A 101 -8.34 -12.25 22.47
C GLN A 101 -8.76 -13.62 21.95
N SER A 102 -9.04 -14.57 22.86
CA SER A 102 -9.58 -15.88 22.48
C SER A 102 -11.00 -15.74 21.91
N MET A 103 -11.38 -16.69 21.05
CA MET A 103 -12.73 -16.76 20.46
C MET A 103 -13.81 -16.77 21.55
N ASP A 104 -13.64 -17.57 22.60
CA ASP A 104 -14.63 -17.68 23.69
C ASP A 104 -14.84 -16.35 24.42
N SER A 105 -13.74 -15.64 24.75
CA SER A 105 -13.80 -14.31 25.38
C SER A 105 -14.50 -13.30 24.49
N PHE A 106 -14.18 -13.32 23.18
CA PHE A 106 -14.82 -12.43 22.22
C PHE A 106 -16.32 -12.73 22.07
N LEU A 107 -16.73 -13.99 22.00
CA LEU A 107 -18.13 -14.36 21.88
C LEU A 107 -18.94 -13.91 23.09
N GLU A 108 -18.41 -14.09 24.31
CA GLU A 108 -19.02 -13.59 25.53
C GLU A 108 -19.17 -12.07 25.51
N PHE A 109 -18.13 -11.33 25.10
CA PHE A 109 -18.19 -9.88 24.95
C PHE A 109 -19.18 -9.44 23.86
N SER A 110 -19.22 -10.14 22.72
CA SER A 110 -20.06 -9.81 21.56
C SER A 110 -21.57 -9.93 21.85
N ALA A 111 -21.95 -10.70 22.87
CA ALA A 111 -23.32 -10.79 23.36
C ALA A 111 -23.85 -9.42 23.82
N THR A 112 -22.96 -8.50 24.20
CA THR A 112 -23.31 -7.14 24.66
C THR A 112 -23.54 -6.14 23.53
N PHE A 113 -23.25 -6.49 22.27
CA PHE A 113 -23.32 -5.56 21.13
C PHE A 113 -24.75 -5.26 20.66
N GLY A 114 -25.74 -5.83 21.35
CA GLY A 114 -27.15 -5.80 20.98
C GLY A 114 -27.48 -6.65 19.74
N GLY A 115 -28.70 -6.52 19.22
CA GLY A 115 -29.25 -7.40 18.19
C GLY A 115 -29.00 -6.98 16.74
N PRO A 116 -29.51 -7.75 15.76
CA PRO A 116 -29.39 -7.45 14.33
C PRO A 116 -30.00 -6.10 13.92
N GLU A 117 -31.02 -5.61 14.64
CA GLU A 117 -31.58 -4.26 14.43
C GLU A 117 -30.52 -3.16 14.55
N ASN A 118 -29.50 -3.38 15.38
CA ASN A 118 -28.43 -2.41 15.54
C ASN A 118 -27.58 -2.27 14.28
N VAL A 119 -27.34 -3.40 13.61
CA VAL A 119 -26.61 -3.44 12.34
C VAL A 119 -27.43 -2.77 11.25
N ARG A 120 -28.75 -3.06 11.17
CA ARG A 120 -29.65 -2.40 10.20
C ARG A 120 -29.69 -0.89 10.38
N ALA A 121 -29.80 -0.41 11.62
CA ALA A 121 -29.82 1.02 11.92
C ALA A 121 -28.52 1.69 11.44
N LEU A 122 -27.35 1.13 11.76
CA LEU A 122 -26.07 1.68 11.31
C LEU A 122 -25.90 1.63 9.79
N LEU A 123 -26.32 0.55 9.13
CA LEU A 123 -26.32 0.46 7.67
C LEU A 123 -27.26 1.48 7.02
N SER A 124 -28.39 1.82 7.64
CA SER A 124 -29.26 2.88 7.12
C SER A 124 -28.56 4.25 7.18
N CYS A 125 -27.76 4.50 8.23
CA CYS A 125 -27.02 5.74 8.40
C CYS A 125 -25.88 5.92 7.38
N THR A 126 -25.36 4.86 6.76
CA THR A 126 -24.28 4.99 5.76
C THR A 126 -24.77 5.70 4.50
N THR A 127 -26.07 5.61 4.21
CA THR A 127 -26.70 6.29 3.07
C THR A 127 -26.94 7.78 3.31
N SER A 128 -26.90 8.24 4.57
CA SER A 128 -27.07 9.65 4.94
C SER A 128 -25.94 10.51 4.38
N SER A 129 -26.29 11.70 3.88
CA SER A 129 -25.33 12.68 3.31
C SER A 129 -24.14 12.97 4.23
N ASN A 130 -24.39 12.98 5.54
CA ASN A 130 -23.41 13.34 6.58
C ASN A 130 -22.29 12.30 6.68
N VAL A 131 -22.61 11.03 6.42
CA VAL A 131 -21.65 9.92 6.43
C VAL A 131 -21.05 9.76 5.04
N ARG A 132 -21.88 9.78 3.99
CA ARG A 132 -21.45 9.58 2.60
C ARG A 132 -20.40 10.61 2.16
N ASN A 133 -20.53 11.86 2.60
CA ASN A 133 -19.60 12.93 2.24
C ASN A 133 -18.36 13.00 3.15
N ASN A 134 -18.32 12.22 4.24
CA ASN A 134 -17.19 12.20 5.17
C ASN A 134 -16.49 10.83 5.13
N ARG A 135 -15.45 10.75 4.29
CA ARG A 135 -14.68 9.51 4.08
C ARG A 135 -14.10 8.92 5.37
N SER A 136 -13.65 9.75 6.31
CA SER A 136 -13.08 9.27 7.58
C SER A 136 -14.15 8.55 8.41
N VAL A 137 -15.30 9.21 8.60
CA VAL A 137 -16.44 8.63 9.34
C VAL A 137 -16.93 7.36 8.68
N LEU A 138 -17.06 7.33 7.34
CA LEU A 138 -17.48 6.13 6.61
C LEU A 138 -16.53 4.95 6.84
N VAL A 139 -15.21 5.18 6.76
CA VAL A 139 -14.20 4.13 6.96
C VAL A 139 -14.28 3.57 8.39
N HIS A 140 -14.26 4.44 9.40
CA HIS A 140 -14.34 4.01 10.80
C HIS A 140 -15.68 3.31 11.12
N LEU A 141 -16.79 3.83 10.61
CA LEU A 141 -18.11 3.20 10.76
C LEU A 141 -18.15 1.81 10.14
N THR A 142 -17.55 1.64 8.95
CA THR A 142 -17.50 0.36 8.25
C THR A 142 -16.67 -0.67 9.02
N ARG A 143 -15.56 -0.27 9.65
CA ARG A 143 -14.75 -1.15 10.51
C ARG A 143 -15.48 -1.56 11.77
N VAL A 144 -16.15 -0.61 12.43
CA VAL A 144 -17.01 -0.91 13.59
C VAL A 144 -18.11 -1.88 13.17
N LEU A 145 -18.81 -1.63 12.04
CA LEU A 145 -19.82 -2.52 11.49
C LEU A 145 -19.30 -3.96 11.28
N ALA A 146 -18.11 -4.13 10.69
CA ALA A 146 -17.50 -5.44 10.52
C ALA A 146 -17.29 -6.14 11.86
N ALA A 147 -16.72 -5.45 12.84
CA ALA A 147 -16.44 -6.02 14.15
C ALA A 147 -17.69 -6.37 14.97
N LEU A 148 -18.81 -5.67 14.76
CA LEU A 148 -20.07 -5.95 15.46
C LEU A 148 -20.72 -7.27 15.03
N VAL A 149 -20.38 -7.79 13.84
CA VAL A 149 -21.01 -8.98 13.28
C VAL A 149 -20.18 -10.26 13.45
N TYR A 150 -18.89 -10.16 13.80
CA TYR A 150 -18.01 -11.32 13.99
C TYR A 150 -18.64 -12.37 14.90
N GLY A 151 -18.54 -13.65 14.49
CA GLY A 151 -19.04 -14.79 15.25
C GLY A 151 -20.56 -14.88 15.40
N ASN A 152 -21.35 -13.94 14.85
CA ASN A 152 -22.80 -13.92 15.00
C ASN A 152 -23.52 -14.05 13.64
N ARG A 153 -24.08 -15.24 13.39
CA ARG A 153 -24.70 -15.58 12.10
C ARG A 153 -25.86 -14.66 11.71
N GLU A 154 -26.72 -14.27 12.66
CA GLU A 154 -27.87 -13.41 12.38
C GLU A 154 -27.43 -12.00 11.94
N LYS A 155 -26.41 -11.45 12.61
CA LYS A 155 -25.84 -10.15 12.27
C LYS A 155 -25.09 -10.18 10.93
N MET A 156 -24.34 -11.25 10.67
CA MET A 156 -23.66 -11.43 9.38
C MET A 156 -24.67 -11.58 8.23
N ALA A 157 -25.78 -12.26 8.45
CA ALA A 157 -26.87 -12.38 7.47
C ALA A 157 -27.44 -11.00 7.11
N VAL A 158 -27.72 -10.15 8.10
CA VAL A 158 -28.19 -8.77 7.86
C VAL A 158 -27.16 -7.95 7.05
N LEU A 159 -25.87 -8.10 7.37
CA LEU A 159 -24.81 -7.43 6.63
C LEU A 159 -24.80 -7.87 5.15
N MET A 160 -24.88 -9.18 4.90
CA MET A 160 -24.86 -9.74 3.55
C MET A 160 -26.14 -9.45 2.77
N GLU A 161 -27.31 -9.38 3.42
CA GLU A 161 -28.57 -8.96 2.81
C GLU A 161 -28.47 -7.54 2.23
N HIS A 162 -27.78 -6.63 2.93
CA HIS A 162 -27.57 -5.26 2.48
C HIS A 162 -26.67 -5.16 1.23
N PHE A 163 -25.59 -5.93 1.18
CA PHE A 163 -24.63 -5.88 0.07
C PHE A 163 -24.98 -6.79 -1.10
N GLY A 164 -25.71 -7.88 -0.85
CA GLY A 164 -26.07 -8.92 -1.82
C GLY A 164 -26.55 -8.39 -3.17
N PRO A 165 -27.49 -7.42 -3.22
CA PRO A 165 -27.97 -6.87 -4.49
C PRO A 165 -26.88 -6.25 -5.35
N ALA A 166 -25.79 -5.75 -4.79
CA ALA A 166 -24.70 -5.10 -5.52
C ALA A 166 -23.60 -6.09 -5.96
N LEU A 167 -23.64 -7.35 -5.51
CA LEU A 167 -22.66 -8.40 -5.84
C LEU A 167 -22.95 -9.14 -7.15
N ASP A 168 -24.05 -8.77 -7.83
CA ASP A 168 -24.27 -9.13 -9.23
C ASP A 168 -23.46 -8.19 -10.12
N PHE A 169 -22.18 -8.54 -10.32
CA PHE A 169 -21.23 -7.72 -11.08
C PHE A 169 -21.60 -7.59 -12.56
N ASP A 170 -22.28 -8.59 -13.13
CA ASP A 170 -22.76 -8.56 -14.52
C ASP A 170 -23.89 -7.54 -14.65
N ARG A 171 -24.86 -7.55 -13.72
CA ARG A 171 -25.91 -6.53 -13.66
C ARG A 171 -25.32 -5.14 -13.40
N PHE A 172 -24.32 -5.04 -12.53
CA PHE A 172 -23.68 -3.76 -12.20
C PHE A 172 -23.06 -3.07 -13.43
N ASP A 173 -22.40 -3.84 -14.30
CA ASP A 173 -21.83 -3.33 -15.56
C ASP A 173 -22.92 -2.81 -16.52
N LEU A 174 -24.13 -3.40 -16.50
CA LEU A 174 -25.25 -3.02 -17.36
C LEU A 174 -26.05 -1.84 -16.80
N GLU A 175 -26.38 -1.89 -15.51
CA GLU A 175 -27.34 -1.00 -14.83
C GLU A 175 -26.67 -0.32 -13.64
N ARG A 176 -25.73 0.58 -13.93
CA ARG A 176 -24.98 1.28 -12.89
C ARG A 176 -25.84 2.33 -12.17
N THR A 177 -26.14 2.07 -10.89
CA THR A 177 -26.80 3.03 -10.01
C THR A 177 -25.80 3.64 -9.01
N ALA A 178 -26.03 4.90 -8.62
CA ALA A 178 -25.21 5.56 -7.60
C ALA A 178 -25.33 4.94 -6.19
N GLU A 179 -26.34 4.09 -5.99
CA GLU A 179 -26.56 3.32 -4.77
C GLU A 179 -25.71 2.04 -4.78
N ASP A 180 -25.74 1.28 -5.88
CA ASP A 180 -24.91 0.08 -6.02
C ASP A 180 -23.42 0.43 -6.00
N GLU A 181 -23.01 1.55 -6.61
CA GLU A 181 -21.62 2.02 -6.56
C GLU A 181 -21.19 2.34 -5.12
N HIS A 182 -22.07 2.98 -4.34
CA HIS A 182 -21.80 3.26 -2.93
C HIS A 182 -21.71 1.98 -2.10
N ARG A 183 -22.61 1.01 -2.33
CA ARG A 183 -22.60 -0.29 -1.65
C ARG A 183 -21.33 -1.07 -1.96
N LEU A 184 -20.91 -1.15 -3.22
CA LEU A 184 -19.67 -1.84 -3.60
C LEU A 184 -18.42 -1.16 -3.02
N GLU A 185 -18.37 0.18 -3.03
CA GLU A 185 -17.28 0.93 -2.41
C GLU A 185 -17.20 0.63 -0.91
N MET A 186 -18.33 0.70 -0.20
CA MET A 186 -18.42 0.38 1.22
C MET A 186 -18.05 -1.07 1.51
N PHE A 187 -18.46 -2.02 0.66
CA PHE A 187 -18.12 -3.43 0.84
C PHE A 187 -16.63 -3.70 0.64
N CYS A 188 -15.98 -3.02 -0.31
CA CYS A 188 -14.53 -3.10 -0.49
C CYS A 188 -13.79 -2.55 0.73
N VAL A 189 -14.24 -1.42 1.30
CA VAL A 189 -13.69 -0.86 2.54
C VAL A 189 -13.89 -1.82 3.71
N LEU A 190 -15.06 -2.46 3.78
CA LEU A 190 -15.38 -3.46 4.79
C LEU A 190 -14.43 -4.64 4.71
N ALA A 191 -14.34 -5.28 3.54
CA ALA A 191 -13.48 -6.44 3.30
C ALA A 191 -12.02 -6.18 3.64
N ALA A 192 -11.49 -5.01 3.28
CA ALA A 192 -10.12 -4.61 3.62
C ALA A 192 -9.92 -4.28 5.12
N GLY A 193 -11.00 -3.95 5.82
CA GLY A 193 -11.01 -3.62 7.24
C GLY A 193 -11.28 -4.81 8.18
N ILE A 194 -11.52 -6.01 7.65
CA ILE A 194 -11.75 -7.20 8.49
C ILE A 194 -10.45 -7.59 9.20
N GLU A 195 -10.56 -7.90 10.49
CA GLU A 195 -9.44 -8.33 11.33
C GLU A 195 -8.74 -9.58 10.75
N ARG A 196 -7.41 -9.58 10.76
CA ARG A 196 -6.57 -10.62 10.16
C ARG A 196 -6.28 -11.74 11.17
N ASN A 197 -7.33 -12.30 11.77
CA ASN A 197 -7.23 -13.33 12.81
C ASN A 197 -8.44 -14.28 12.77
N ALA A 198 -8.47 -15.28 13.67
CA ALA A 198 -9.55 -16.27 13.70
C ALA A 198 -10.95 -15.67 13.90
N ILE A 199 -11.07 -14.58 14.68
CA ILE A 199 -12.35 -13.90 14.94
C ILE A 199 -12.82 -13.16 13.69
N GLY A 200 -11.97 -12.36 13.04
CA GLY A 200 -12.30 -11.71 11.78
C GLY A 200 -12.57 -12.69 10.64
N ASN A 201 -11.88 -13.84 10.64
CA ASN A 201 -12.11 -14.90 9.66
C ASN A 201 -13.52 -15.49 9.73
N THR A 202 -14.22 -15.44 10.87
CA THR A 202 -15.63 -15.86 10.94
C THR A 202 -16.52 -15.13 9.94
N LEU A 203 -16.28 -13.83 9.72
CA LEU A 203 -17.00 -13.05 8.72
C LEU A 203 -16.51 -13.38 7.30
N LYS A 204 -15.22 -13.59 7.09
CA LYS A 204 -14.70 -13.96 5.77
C LYS A 204 -15.22 -15.33 5.32
N ASP A 205 -15.25 -16.30 6.22
CA ASP A 205 -15.86 -17.63 6.01
C ASP A 205 -17.33 -17.49 5.64
N TYR A 206 -18.08 -16.63 6.35
CA TYR A 206 -19.47 -16.36 6.04
C TYR A 206 -19.66 -15.71 4.66
N VAL A 207 -18.86 -14.70 4.32
CA VAL A 207 -18.88 -14.04 3.00
C VAL A 207 -18.57 -15.02 1.87
N VAL A 208 -17.65 -15.98 2.10
CA VAL A 208 -17.37 -17.07 1.16
C VAL A 208 -18.58 -18.00 1.04
N ALA A 209 -19.19 -18.41 2.15
CA ALA A 209 -20.34 -19.31 2.16
C ALA A 209 -21.59 -18.73 1.48
N GLU A 210 -21.81 -17.41 1.60
CA GLU A 210 -22.89 -16.69 0.90
C GLU A 210 -22.61 -16.49 -0.61
N GLY A 211 -21.46 -16.95 -1.11
CA GLY A 211 -21.16 -16.99 -2.54
C GLY A 211 -20.58 -15.70 -3.14
N ALA A 212 -20.26 -14.69 -2.34
CA ALA A 212 -19.68 -13.43 -2.83
C ALA A 212 -18.34 -13.64 -3.55
N VAL A 213 -17.47 -14.49 -2.98
CA VAL A 213 -16.19 -14.85 -3.62
C VAL A 213 -16.43 -15.65 -4.91
N ALA A 214 -17.38 -16.58 -4.91
CA ALA A 214 -17.71 -17.36 -6.10
C ALA A 214 -18.25 -16.47 -7.24
N ALA A 215 -19.08 -15.47 -6.92
CA ALA A 215 -19.56 -14.48 -7.89
C ALA A 215 -18.41 -13.64 -8.47
N ALA A 216 -17.48 -13.18 -7.63
CA ALA A 216 -16.30 -12.42 -8.04
C ALA A 216 -15.38 -13.25 -8.98
N LEU A 217 -15.13 -14.52 -8.64
CA LEU A 217 -14.32 -15.41 -9.48
C LEU A 217 -15.01 -15.73 -10.81
N ARG A 218 -16.33 -15.97 -10.79
CA ARG A 218 -17.12 -16.20 -12.01
C ARG A 218 -17.09 -15.00 -12.94
N TYR A 219 -17.21 -13.79 -12.39
CA TYR A 219 -17.14 -12.55 -13.17
C TYR A 219 -15.78 -12.42 -13.87
N ILE A 220 -14.66 -12.67 -13.17
CA ILE A 220 -13.33 -12.64 -13.80
C ILE A 220 -13.22 -13.71 -14.88
N ALA A 221 -13.61 -14.96 -14.58
CA ALA A 221 -13.51 -16.06 -15.55
C ALA A 221 -14.39 -15.86 -16.79
N GLY A 222 -15.57 -15.25 -16.64
CA GLY A 222 -16.52 -15.03 -17.73
C GLY A 222 -16.13 -13.88 -18.66
N HIS A 223 -15.40 -12.89 -18.15
CA HIS A 223 -15.04 -11.69 -18.90
C HIS A 223 -13.57 -11.61 -19.31
N ALA A 224 -12.69 -12.38 -18.67
CA ALA A 224 -11.31 -12.42 -19.08
C ALA A 224 -11.23 -12.94 -20.52
N PRO A 225 -10.45 -12.29 -21.40
CA PRO A 225 -10.21 -12.81 -22.75
C PRO A 225 -9.63 -14.22 -22.64
N CYS A 226 -9.94 -15.09 -23.61
CA CYS A 226 -9.45 -16.47 -23.58
C CYS A 226 -7.92 -16.45 -23.47
N VAL A 227 -7.41 -16.79 -22.28
CA VAL A 227 -5.98 -16.79 -21.98
C VAL A 227 -5.40 -18.06 -22.60
N GLY A 228 -5.28 -18.07 -23.93
CA GLY A 228 -4.42 -19.02 -24.61
C GLY A 228 -2.97 -18.87 -24.11
N PRO A 229 -2.05 -19.76 -24.49
CA PRO A 229 -0.63 -19.71 -24.10
C PRO A 229 0.10 -18.41 -24.51
N THR A 230 -0.58 -17.49 -25.17
CA THR A 230 -0.07 -16.23 -25.69
C THR A 230 -0.35 -15.08 -24.72
N LEU A 231 0.28 -15.13 -23.53
CA LEU A 231 0.27 -14.13 -22.44
C LEU A 231 0.89 -12.76 -22.82
N LEU A 232 0.66 -12.28 -24.04
CA LEU A 232 1.48 -11.24 -24.68
C LEU A 232 0.70 -10.21 -25.46
N ARG A 233 -0.64 -10.32 -25.54
CA ARG A 233 -1.47 -9.25 -26.12
C ARG A 233 -2.00 -8.36 -25.00
N THR A 234 -1.10 -7.66 -24.31
CA THR A 234 -1.48 -6.63 -23.33
C THR A 234 -2.27 -5.47 -23.97
N ASP A 235 -2.24 -5.38 -25.31
CA ASP A 235 -2.92 -4.35 -26.11
C ASP A 235 -4.07 -4.91 -26.98
N SER A 236 -4.67 -6.08 -26.66
CA SER A 236 -5.85 -6.53 -27.40
C SER A 236 -7.08 -5.68 -27.06
N ASP A 237 -7.95 -5.45 -28.05
CA ASP A 237 -9.22 -4.75 -27.85
C ASP A 237 -10.10 -5.47 -26.81
N GLU A 238 -10.07 -6.80 -26.79
CA GLU A 238 -10.77 -7.64 -25.80
C GLU A 238 -10.26 -7.42 -24.36
N LEU A 239 -8.94 -7.30 -24.17
CA LEU A 239 -8.36 -7.03 -22.84
C LEU A 239 -8.65 -5.59 -22.40
N ARG A 240 -8.62 -4.64 -23.34
CA ARG A 240 -9.02 -3.25 -23.07
C ARG A 240 -10.49 -3.17 -22.67
N GLU A 241 -11.37 -3.88 -23.36
CA GLU A 241 -12.79 -4.00 -22.98
C GLU A 241 -12.95 -4.61 -21.60
N PHE A 242 -12.24 -5.69 -21.27
CA PHE A 242 -12.29 -6.27 -19.94
C PHE A 242 -11.80 -5.31 -18.85
N THR A 243 -10.68 -4.63 -19.08
CA THR A 243 -10.10 -3.68 -18.10
C THR A 243 -10.90 -2.38 -17.94
N SER A 244 -11.75 -2.03 -18.91
CA SER A 244 -12.62 -0.86 -18.81
C SER A 244 -13.96 -1.15 -18.13
N LYS A 245 -14.25 -2.41 -17.78
CA LYS A 245 -15.49 -2.79 -17.10
C LYS A 245 -15.58 -2.20 -15.69
N PRO A 246 -16.66 -1.45 -15.37
CA PRO A 246 -16.83 -0.80 -14.07
C PRO A 246 -16.72 -1.72 -12.86
N ALA A 247 -17.23 -2.95 -12.92
CA ALA A 247 -17.23 -3.85 -11.77
C ALA A 247 -15.83 -4.39 -11.43
N LEU A 248 -14.91 -4.46 -12.40
CA LEU A 248 -13.63 -5.17 -12.24
C LEU A 248 -12.79 -4.62 -11.08
N LYS A 249 -12.74 -3.30 -10.92
CA LYS A 249 -12.00 -2.68 -9.80
C LYS A 249 -12.55 -3.08 -8.43
N TYR A 250 -13.86 -3.21 -8.30
CA TYR A 250 -14.50 -3.63 -7.05
C TYR A 250 -14.26 -5.12 -6.79
N VAL A 251 -14.34 -5.94 -7.84
CA VAL A 251 -14.06 -7.38 -7.76
C VAL A 251 -12.63 -7.63 -7.27
N LEU A 252 -11.63 -6.96 -7.85
CA LEU A 252 -10.23 -7.10 -7.45
C LEU A 252 -9.98 -6.61 -6.01
N ARG A 253 -10.57 -5.48 -5.63
CA ARG A 253 -10.47 -4.93 -4.27
C ARG A 253 -11.13 -5.83 -3.22
N LEU A 254 -12.32 -6.35 -3.53
CA LEU A 254 -13.06 -7.26 -2.67
C LEU A 254 -12.26 -8.54 -2.42
N LEU A 255 -11.80 -9.19 -3.49
CA LEU A 255 -10.96 -10.39 -3.39
C LEU A 255 -9.66 -10.08 -2.63
N GLY A 256 -9.03 -8.92 -2.87
CA GLY A 256 -7.79 -8.54 -2.19
C GLY A 256 -7.97 -8.36 -0.69
N GLY A 257 -9.02 -7.67 -0.27
CA GLY A 257 -9.37 -7.49 1.14
C GLY A 257 -9.69 -8.80 1.85
N LEU A 258 -10.50 -9.67 1.21
CA LEU A 258 -10.86 -10.96 1.78
C LEU A 258 -9.67 -11.93 1.82
N ALA A 259 -8.84 -11.97 0.78
CA ALA A 259 -7.70 -12.89 0.69
C ALA A 259 -6.63 -12.61 1.74
N GLN A 260 -6.49 -11.38 2.23
CA GLN A 260 -5.43 -11.03 3.16
C GLN A 260 -5.59 -11.76 4.51
N GLY A 261 -4.70 -12.72 4.80
CA GLY A 261 -4.72 -13.50 6.05
C GLY A 261 -5.87 -14.51 6.17
N HIS A 262 -6.46 -14.93 5.04
CA HIS A 262 -7.59 -15.87 5.03
C HIS A 262 -7.41 -16.98 3.99
N GLU A 263 -7.07 -18.18 4.46
CA GLU A 263 -6.75 -19.32 3.62
C GLU A 263 -7.92 -19.77 2.73
N GLY A 264 -9.16 -19.72 3.23
CA GLY A 264 -10.34 -20.15 2.47
C GLY A 264 -10.54 -19.35 1.18
N THR A 265 -10.41 -18.02 1.23
CA THR A 265 -10.48 -17.17 0.03
C THR A 265 -9.30 -17.41 -0.91
N GLN A 266 -8.09 -17.60 -0.37
CA GLN A 266 -6.89 -17.83 -1.18
C GLN A 266 -6.97 -19.13 -1.98
N LEU A 267 -7.41 -20.21 -1.33
CA LEU A 267 -7.62 -21.50 -1.97
C LEU A 267 -8.74 -21.43 -3.01
N ALA A 268 -9.82 -20.69 -2.74
CA ALA A 268 -10.89 -20.48 -3.73
C ALA A 268 -10.38 -19.78 -5.00
N VAL A 269 -9.55 -18.74 -4.85
CA VAL A 269 -8.94 -18.03 -5.99
C VAL A 269 -8.00 -18.94 -6.77
N ALA A 270 -7.20 -19.74 -6.06
CA ALA A 270 -6.26 -20.68 -6.68
C ALA A 270 -6.98 -21.82 -7.43
N ALA A 271 -8.08 -22.34 -6.89
CA ALA A 271 -8.88 -23.40 -7.49
C ALA A 271 -9.66 -22.94 -8.74
N GLY A 272 -9.93 -21.63 -8.86
CA GLY A 272 -10.67 -21.06 -9.99
C GLY A 272 -9.84 -20.79 -11.24
N ASP A 273 -8.58 -21.20 -11.31
CA ASP A 273 -7.64 -20.90 -12.41
C ASP A 273 -7.53 -19.39 -12.73
N ILE A 274 -7.76 -18.53 -11.73
CA ILE A 274 -7.76 -17.07 -11.88
C ILE A 274 -6.35 -16.47 -11.82
N VAL A 275 -5.38 -17.17 -11.23
CA VAL A 275 -3.99 -16.67 -11.03
C VAL A 275 -3.32 -16.23 -12.35
N PRO A 276 -3.38 -16.97 -13.47
CA PRO A 276 -2.83 -16.51 -14.75
C PRO A 276 -3.50 -15.23 -15.27
N ILE A 277 -4.82 -15.09 -15.07
CA ILE A 277 -5.58 -13.89 -15.46
C ILE A 277 -5.10 -12.70 -14.64
N LEU A 278 -4.98 -12.85 -13.32
CA LEU A 278 -4.47 -11.80 -12.43
C LEU A 278 -3.04 -11.38 -12.79
N HIS A 279 -2.18 -12.34 -13.11
CA HIS A 279 -0.82 -12.04 -13.56
C HIS A 279 -0.79 -11.32 -14.92
N CYS A 280 -1.76 -11.60 -15.80
CA CYS A 280 -1.93 -10.83 -17.02
C CYS A 280 -2.37 -9.40 -16.69
N LEU A 281 -3.41 -9.24 -15.86
CA LEU A 281 -3.92 -7.94 -15.43
C LEU A 281 -2.87 -7.09 -14.72
N GLU A 282 -2.01 -7.69 -13.90
CA GLU A 282 -0.85 -7.05 -13.23
C GLU A 282 0.04 -6.28 -14.22
N GLN A 283 0.13 -6.73 -15.46
CA GLN A 283 0.95 -6.13 -16.51
C GLN A 283 0.20 -5.10 -17.35
N VAL A 284 -1.10 -4.95 -17.14
CA VAL A 284 -1.96 -4.03 -17.89
C VAL A 284 -1.99 -2.69 -17.19
N SER A 285 -1.82 -1.63 -17.98
CA SER A 285 -2.07 -0.27 -17.57
C SER A 285 -3.52 0.14 -17.90
N SER A 286 -4.24 0.71 -16.96
CA SER A 286 -5.64 1.13 -17.14
C SER A 286 -5.94 2.38 -16.31
N ASP A 287 -6.90 3.19 -16.74
CA ASP A 287 -7.35 4.40 -16.01
C ASP A 287 -7.86 4.09 -14.59
N GLU A 288 -8.45 2.91 -14.37
CA GLU A 288 -8.95 2.43 -13.07
C GLU A 288 -7.89 1.65 -12.27
N HIS A 289 -6.60 1.72 -12.68
CA HIS A 289 -5.47 1.16 -11.94
C HIS A 289 -5.54 -0.36 -11.70
N VAL A 290 -6.21 -1.08 -12.60
CA VAL A 290 -6.48 -2.53 -12.56
C VAL A 290 -5.19 -3.34 -12.34
N GLY A 291 -4.08 -3.00 -12.98
CA GLY A 291 -2.82 -3.71 -12.78
C GLY A 291 -2.29 -3.64 -11.35
N THR A 292 -2.44 -2.50 -10.68
CA THR A 292 -2.05 -2.38 -9.26
C THR A 292 -3.02 -3.12 -8.34
N LEU A 293 -4.32 -3.12 -8.66
CA LEU A 293 -5.31 -3.90 -7.92
C LEU A 293 -5.03 -5.41 -8.03
N ALA A 294 -4.65 -5.87 -9.23
CA ALA A 294 -4.25 -7.25 -9.46
C ALA A 294 -2.92 -7.60 -8.75
N GLU A 295 -1.92 -6.71 -8.77
CA GLU A 295 -0.68 -6.87 -7.99
C GLU A 295 -0.97 -7.01 -6.49
N ASN A 296 -1.80 -6.12 -5.92
CA ASN A 296 -2.18 -6.16 -4.51
C ASN A 296 -2.91 -7.45 -4.14
N LEU A 297 -3.81 -7.93 -5.00
CA LEU A 297 -4.50 -9.21 -4.82
C LEU A 297 -3.50 -10.37 -4.87
N LEU A 298 -2.61 -10.41 -5.87
CA LEU A 298 -1.57 -11.44 -5.95
C LEU A 298 -0.69 -11.45 -4.70
N GLU A 299 -0.33 -10.30 -4.14
CA GLU A 299 0.44 -10.23 -2.90
C GLU A 299 -0.35 -10.74 -1.70
N ALA A 300 -1.64 -10.39 -1.57
CA ALA A 300 -2.50 -10.90 -0.51
C ALA A 300 -2.62 -12.44 -0.52
N LEU A 301 -2.59 -13.04 -1.72
CA LEU A 301 -2.65 -14.49 -1.91
C LEU A 301 -1.37 -15.23 -1.45
N ARG A 302 -0.22 -14.56 -1.37
CA ARG A 302 1.08 -15.21 -1.08
C ARG A 302 1.23 -15.71 0.34
N THR A 303 0.34 -15.34 1.26
CA THR A 303 0.39 -15.86 2.63
C THR A 303 0.07 -17.35 2.71
N SER A 304 -0.56 -17.94 1.70
CA SER A 304 -0.62 -19.41 1.50
C SER A 304 0.50 -19.90 0.59
N GLY A 305 1.30 -20.85 1.08
CA GLY A 305 2.44 -21.40 0.33
C GLY A 305 2.05 -22.06 -1.00
N ALA A 306 0.91 -22.76 -1.05
CA ALA A 306 0.45 -23.41 -2.28
C ALA A 306 0.09 -22.40 -3.38
N VAL A 307 -0.57 -21.30 -2.99
CA VAL A 307 -0.95 -20.23 -3.92
C VAL A 307 0.26 -19.43 -4.36
N ALA A 308 1.19 -19.13 -3.44
CA ALA A 308 2.46 -18.48 -3.76
C ALA A 308 3.24 -19.24 -4.85
N SER A 309 3.38 -20.56 -4.75
CA SER A 309 4.03 -21.38 -5.78
C SER A 309 3.27 -21.39 -7.11
N SER A 310 1.95 -21.23 -7.11
CA SER A 310 1.18 -21.08 -8.37
C SER A 310 1.48 -19.74 -9.05
N ILE A 311 1.55 -18.65 -8.28
CA ILE A 311 1.87 -17.32 -8.77
C ILE A 311 3.28 -17.29 -9.37
N GLU A 312 4.26 -17.89 -8.68
CA GLU A 312 5.64 -17.99 -9.18
C GLU A 312 5.73 -18.76 -10.49
N ARG A 313 5.03 -19.91 -10.60
CA ARG A 313 4.96 -20.68 -11.85
C ARG A 313 4.34 -19.86 -12.99
N ALA A 314 3.28 -19.11 -12.75
CA ALA A 314 2.66 -18.26 -13.77
C ALA A 314 3.60 -17.13 -14.25
N ARG A 315 4.33 -16.51 -13.32
CA ARG A 315 5.35 -15.49 -13.61
C ARG A 315 6.54 -16.07 -14.37
N GLU A 316 7.02 -17.25 -14.00
CA GLU A 316 8.09 -17.98 -14.70
C GLU A 316 7.70 -18.39 -16.11
N PHE A 317 6.51 -18.97 -16.28
CA PHE A 317 5.97 -19.33 -17.58
C PHE A 317 5.93 -18.11 -18.51
N THR A 318 5.38 -16.98 -18.04
CA THR A 318 5.35 -15.73 -18.82
C THR A 318 6.74 -15.23 -19.20
N ARG A 319 7.70 -15.27 -18.27
CA ARG A 319 9.10 -14.91 -18.56
C ARG A 319 9.72 -15.80 -19.64
N SER A 320 9.52 -17.12 -19.53
CA SER A 320 10.06 -18.09 -20.48
C SER A 320 9.46 -17.95 -21.89
N GLU A 321 8.15 -17.69 -21.98
CA GLU A 321 7.45 -17.56 -23.25
C GLU A 321 7.76 -16.24 -23.96
N LYS A 322 7.84 -15.13 -23.20
CA LYS A 322 8.34 -13.83 -23.70
C LYS A 322 9.72 -13.97 -24.34
N LYS A 323 10.62 -14.71 -23.68
CA LYS A 323 11.95 -15.00 -24.19
C LYS A 323 11.91 -15.79 -25.50
N ARG A 324 11.11 -16.87 -25.55
CA ARG A 324 10.93 -17.71 -26.75
C ARG A 324 10.48 -16.90 -27.96
N LEU A 325 9.48 -16.03 -27.77
CA LEU A 325 8.93 -15.20 -28.85
C LEU A 325 9.89 -14.09 -29.30
N ALA A 326 10.62 -13.46 -28.37
CA ALA A 326 11.67 -12.50 -28.71
C ALA A 326 12.78 -13.14 -29.55
N MET A 327 13.19 -14.37 -29.22
CA MET A 327 14.15 -15.14 -30.01
C MET A 327 13.63 -15.44 -31.42
N ALA A 328 12.37 -15.88 -31.55
CA ALA A 328 11.74 -16.15 -32.85
C ALA A 328 11.58 -14.88 -33.72
N MET A 329 11.22 -13.74 -33.12
CA MET A 329 11.14 -12.46 -33.84
C MET A 329 12.52 -11.99 -34.33
N ARG A 330 13.55 -12.15 -33.50
CA ARG A 330 14.94 -11.82 -33.87
C ARG A 330 15.45 -12.71 -35.00
N GLU A 331 15.18 -14.01 -34.95
CA GLU A 331 15.51 -14.96 -36.02
C GLU A 331 14.82 -14.58 -37.34
N LYS A 332 13.54 -14.21 -37.28
CA LYS A 332 12.79 -13.72 -38.43
C LYS A 332 13.34 -12.40 -39.00
N GLN A 333 13.74 -11.46 -38.15
CA GLN A 333 14.38 -10.19 -38.57
C GLN A 333 15.77 -10.42 -39.19
N LEU A 334 16.57 -11.34 -38.62
CA LEU A 334 17.87 -11.73 -39.17
C LEU A 334 17.71 -12.43 -40.54
N GLY A 335 16.67 -13.25 -40.71
CA GLY A 335 16.31 -13.84 -42.00
C GLY A 335 15.89 -12.81 -43.05
N ALA A 336 15.15 -11.76 -42.65
CA ALA A 336 14.77 -10.64 -43.52
C ALA A 336 15.96 -9.76 -43.95
N LEU A 337 17.03 -9.73 -43.16
CA LEU A 337 18.31 -9.07 -43.47
C LEU A 337 19.23 -9.92 -44.39
N GLY A 338 18.74 -11.05 -44.92
CA GLY A 338 19.44 -11.85 -45.93
C GLY A 338 20.37 -12.93 -45.38
N MET A 339 20.34 -13.22 -44.08
CA MET A 339 21.08 -14.34 -43.50
C MET A 339 20.23 -15.62 -43.57
N ARG A 340 20.63 -16.58 -44.42
CA ARG A 340 20.01 -17.91 -44.49
C ARG A 340 20.88 -18.93 -43.74
N THR A 341 20.23 -19.76 -42.93
CA THR A 341 20.76 -21.03 -42.44
C THR A 341 20.61 -22.09 -43.53
N ASN A 342 21.65 -22.91 -43.76
CA ASN A 342 21.53 -24.08 -44.61
C ASN A 342 20.86 -25.26 -43.87
N ASP A 343 20.57 -26.36 -44.58
CA ASP A 343 19.87 -27.57 -44.06
C ASP A 343 20.63 -28.33 -42.94
N LYS A 344 21.78 -27.82 -42.49
CA LYS A 344 22.54 -28.29 -41.32
C LYS A 344 22.61 -27.24 -40.19
N GLY A 345 21.83 -26.16 -40.26
CA GLY A 345 21.77 -25.11 -39.24
C GLY A 345 22.95 -24.12 -39.26
N GLN A 346 23.79 -24.11 -40.30
CA GLN A 346 24.94 -23.20 -40.39
C GLN A 346 24.58 -21.93 -41.18
N VAL A 347 24.82 -20.76 -40.58
CA VAL A 347 24.69 -19.44 -41.22
C VAL A 347 26.01 -19.09 -41.89
N THR A 348 26.04 -18.90 -43.21
CA THR A 348 27.23 -18.43 -43.93
C THR A 348 27.17 -16.92 -44.16
N ALA A 349 27.89 -16.17 -43.33
CA ALA A 349 28.31 -14.79 -43.61
C ALA A 349 29.83 -14.68 -43.36
N ARG A 350 30.53 -13.94 -44.23
CA ARG A 350 32.00 -13.79 -44.24
C ARG A 350 32.56 -13.42 -42.85
N SER A 351 33.17 -14.42 -42.20
CA SER A 351 34.37 -14.39 -41.35
C SER A 351 34.66 -13.14 -40.51
N ALA A 352 33.75 -12.76 -39.61
CA ALA A 352 34.07 -12.00 -38.39
C ALA A 352 33.07 -12.21 -37.23
N LEU A 353 31.97 -12.93 -37.45
CA LEU A 353 30.82 -13.00 -36.52
C LEU A 353 30.77 -14.24 -35.62
N GLN A 354 31.69 -15.19 -35.76
CA GLN A 354 31.62 -16.45 -35.03
C GLN A 354 31.86 -16.27 -33.52
N HIS A 355 32.63 -15.25 -33.12
CA HIS A 355 32.84 -14.89 -31.72
C HIS A 355 31.66 -14.12 -31.09
N GLN A 356 30.71 -13.60 -31.89
CA GLN A 356 29.49 -12.94 -31.41
C GLN A 356 28.31 -13.91 -31.23
N MET A 357 28.42 -15.14 -31.74
CA MET A 357 27.37 -16.16 -31.60
C MET A 357 27.50 -16.98 -30.29
N GLU A 358 28.70 -17.09 -29.72
CA GLU A 358 28.93 -17.78 -28.44
C GLU A 358 28.57 -16.94 -27.20
N GLU A 359 28.31 -15.63 -27.36
CA GLU A 359 27.90 -14.72 -26.27
C GLU A 359 26.38 -14.44 -26.20
N LEU A 360 25.55 -15.26 -26.85
CA LEU A 360 24.08 -15.21 -26.80
C LEU A 360 23.48 -15.70 -25.45
N ALA A 361 24.18 -15.53 -24.32
CA ALA A 361 23.56 -15.83 -23.04
C ALA A 361 22.56 -14.72 -22.65
N GLU A 362 21.60 -15.10 -21.81
CA GLU A 362 20.48 -14.26 -21.37
C GLU A 362 20.96 -12.90 -20.84
N GLU A 363 20.22 -11.83 -21.15
CA GLU A 363 20.35 -10.56 -20.43
C GLU A 363 19.73 -10.76 -19.04
N THR A 364 20.57 -11.07 -18.07
CA THR A 364 20.18 -11.21 -16.67
C THR A 364 20.24 -9.84 -16.00
N GLY A 365 19.10 -9.25 -15.65
CA GLY A 365 19.05 -8.00 -14.88
C GLY A 365 18.10 -6.96 -15.45
N LEU A 366 18.46 -5.68 -15.26
CA LEU A 366 17.62 -4.54 -15.64
C LEU A 366 17.71 -4.28 -17.14
N VAL A 367 16.56 -4.10 -17.78
CA VAL A 367 16.45 -3.87 -19.23
C VAL A 367 15.66 -2.60 -19.51
N CYS A 368 16.07 -1.89 -20.55
CA CYS A 368 15.35 -0.71 -21.03
C CYS A 368 13.96 -1.09 -21.56
N CYS A 369 12.90 -0.41 -21.11
CA CYS A 369 11.53 -0.66 -21.56
C CYS A 369 11.30 -0.33 -23.04
N ILE A 370 12.16 0.51 -23.64
CA ILE A 370 12.08 0.91 -25.05
C ILE A 370 12.83 -0.08 -25.96
N CYS A 371 14.15 -0.22 -25.78
CA CYS A 371 14.98 -1.05 -26.68
C CYS A 371 15.13 -2.51 -26.23
N ARG A 372 14.70 -2.85 -25.01
CA ARG A 372 14.79 -4.20 -24.42
C ARG A 372 16.22 -4.73 -24.22
N GLU A 373 17.21 -3.85 -24.24
CA GLU A 373 18.62 -4.16 -23.95
C GLU A 373 19.00 -3.67 -22.53
N GLY A 374 19.90 -4.40 -21.86
CA GLY A 374 20.48 -4.04 -20.57
C GLY A 374 21.99 -3.84 -20.65
N TYR A 375 22.68 -3.98 -19.52
CA TYR A 375 24.13 -3.75 -19.44
C TYR A 375 24.97 -4.80 -20.18
N ARG A 376 24.43 -5.98 -20.50
CA ARG A 376 25.18 -6.96 -21.29
C ARG A 376 25.41 -6.45 -22.72
N TYR A 377 24.38 -5.87 -23.34
CA TYR A 377 24.47 -5.35 -24.71
C TYR A 377 24.84 -3.86 -24.77
N GLN A 378 24.52 -3.09 -23.73
CA GLN A 378 24.81 -1.66 -23.63
C GLN A 378 25.60 -1.33 -22.34
N PRO A 379 26.79 -1.92 -22.14
CA PRO A 379 27.50 -1.87 -20.86
C PRO A 379 27.89 -0.47 -20.38
N ALA A 380 28.11 0.45 -21.31
CA ALA A 380 28.51 1.83 -21.02
C ALA A 380 27.35 2.83 -20.93
N LYS A 381 26.11 2.44 -21.29
CA LYS A 381 24.96 3.36 -21.29
C LYS A 381 24.32 3.44 -19.91
N VAL A 382 23.97 4.65 -19.49
CA VAL A 382 23.28 4.86 -18.20
C VAL A 382 21.83 4.40 -18.33
N LEU A 383 21.44 3.41 -17.53
CA LEU A 383 20.03 3.10 -17.26
C LEU A 383 19.50 4.05 -16.17
N ALA A 384 18.20 4.28 -16.17
CA ALA A 384 17.50 5.05 -15.15
C ALA A 384 16.14 4.42 -14.83
N VAL A 385 15.68 4.57 -13.59
CA VAL A 385 14.34 4.19 -13.15
C VAL A 385 13.43 5.40 -13.30
N TYR A 386 12.25 5.21 -13.90
CA TYR A 386 11.21 6.25 -13.86
C TYR A 386 10.74 6.48 -12.43
N THR A 387 10.84 7.71 -11.95
CA THR A 387 10.42 8.07 -10.59
C THR A 387 9.34 9.14 -10.63
N PHE A 388 8.49 9.14 -9.62
CA PHE A 388 7.60 10.25 -9.33
C PHE A 388 7.91 10.79 -7.95
N THR A 389 8.24 12.07 -7.89
CA THR A 389 8.63 12.75 -6.66
C THR A 389 7.67 13.88 -6.39
N LYS A 390 7.21 13.99 -5.15
CA LYS A 390 6.37 15.10 -4.69
C LYS A 390 6.97 15.81 -3.49
N ARG A 391 6.66 17.10 -3.36
CA ARG A 391 7.01 17.90 -2.18
C ARG A 391 6.21 17.43 -0.96
N CYS A 392 6.88 17.26 0.18
CA CYS A 392 6.21 16.94 1.44
C CYS A 392 7.04 17.40 2.65
N ASN A 393 6.46 17.28 3.85
CA ASN A 393 7.21 17.45 5.09
C ASN A 393 8.03 16.19 5.35
N VAL A 394 9.26 16.34 5.85
CA VAL A 394 10.12 15.18 6.15
C VAL A 394 9.69 14.46 7.44
N ASP A 395 8.92 15.12 8.31
CA ASP A 395 8.32 14.51 9.49
C ASP A 395 7.00 15.21 9.85
N GLU A 396 5.92 14.43 9.93
CA GLU A 396 4.58 14.94 10.30
C GLU A 396 4.50 15.37 11.77
N HIS A 397 5.37 14.85 12.64
CA HIS A 397 5.37 15.11 14.09
C HIS A 397 6.44 16.12 14.51
N GLU A 398 7.08 16.83 13.57
CA GLU A 398 8.06 17.85 13.91
C GLU A 398 7.43 18.97 14.74
N ALA A 399 8.05 19.33 15.86
CA ALA A 399 7.50 20.29 16.82
C ALA A 399 7.55 21.74 16.31
N LYS A 400 8.41 22.04 15.33
CA LYS A 400 8.56 23.39 14.78
C LYS A 400 7.29 23.83 14.05
N PRO A 401 6.85 25.10 14.21
CA PRO A 401 5.64 25.62 13.56
C PRO A 401 5.75 25.63 12.03
N ARG A 402 6.97 25.82 11.50
CA ARG A 402 7.31 25.57 10.10
C ARG A 402 8.10 24.28 10.02
N LYS A 403 7.44 23.22 9.52
CA LYS A 403 8.06 21.92 9.34
C LYS A 403 9.10 21.96 8.24
N THR A 404 10.09 21.09 8.38
CA THR A 404 11.17 20.89 7.43
C THR A 404 10.60 20.25 6.16
N VAL A 405 10.80 20.93 5.04
CA VAL A 405 10.29 20.52 3.73
C VAL A 405 11.34 19.70 3.01
N GLY A 406 10.93 18.56 2.47
CA GLY A 406 11.71 17.74 1.57
C GLY A 406 10.82 17.20 0.47
N TYR A 407 11.06 15.95 0.11
CA TYR A 407 10.32 15.26 -0.94
C TYR A 407 10.22 13.76 -0.66
N SER A 408 9.25 13.12 -1.30
CA SER A 408 9.05 11.68 -1.27
C SER A 408 8.93 11.15 -2.69
N THR A 409 9.67 10.10 -2.97
CA THR A 409 9.78 9.45 -4.28
C THR A 409 9.15 8.06 -4.26
N VAL A 410 8.37 7.74 -5.28
CA VAL A 410 7.80 6.42 -5.55
C VAL A 410 8.01 6.02 -7.02
N THR A 411 7.81 4.75 -7.34
CA THR A 411 8.04 4.23 -8.69
C THR A 411 7.18 3.00 -9.02
N HIS A 412 6.88 2.82 -10.31
CA HIS A 412 6.42 1.53 -10.88
C HIS A 412 7.59 0.58 -11.21
N PHE A 413 8.82 1.06 -11.08
CA PHE A 413 10.07 0.34 -11.32
C PHE A 413 10.31 -0.07 -12.78
N ASN A 414 9.84 0.73 -13.74
CA ASN A 414 10.27 0.59 -15.13
C ASN A 414 11.62 1.28 -15.34
N VAL A 415 12.50 0.56 -16.04
CA VAL A 415 13.87 0.99 -16.32
C VAL A 415 13.98 1.41 -17.79
N VAL A 416 14.75 2.46 -18.07
CA VAL A 416 14.98 2.98 -19.42
C VAL A 416 16.43 3.43 -19.58
N HIS A 417 17.03 3.27 -20.75
CA HIS A 417 18.28 4.00 -21.05
C HIS A 417 17.98 5.49 -21.10
N VAL A 418 18.78 6.31 -20.44
CA VAL A 418 18.62 7.78 -20.48
C VAL A 418 18.59 8.27 -21.93
N ASP A 419 19.45 7.73 -22.80
CA ASP A 419 19.51 8.08 -24.22
C ASP A 419 18.25 7.66 -25.00
N CYS A 420 17.67 6.50 -24.70
CA CYS A 420 16.43 6.04 -25.32
C CYS A 420 15.27 6.95 -24.93
N HIS A 421 15.18 7.33 -23.65
CA HIS A 421 14.18 8.29 -23.19
C HIS A 421 14.35 9.64 -23.89
N MET A 422 15.55 10.23 -23.88
CA MET A 422 15.81 11.51 -24.55
C MET A 422 15.50 11.47 -26.06
N SER A 423 15.72 10.33 -26.70
CA SER A 423 15.38 10.14 -28.11
C SER A 423 13.87 10.04 -28.33
N ALA A 424 13.16 9.34 -27.45
CA ALA A 424 11.70 9.24 -27.50
C ALA A 424 11.02 10.60 -27.26
N VAL A 425 11.48 11.36 -26.27
CA VAL A 425 10.97 12.72 -25.98
C VAL A 425 11.18 13.66 -27.16
N ARG A 426 12.36 13.63 -27.80
CA ARG A 426 12.63 14.42 -29.02
C ARG A 426 11.71 14.07 -30.19
N LEU A 427 11.31 12.81 -30.32
CA LEU A 427 10.40 12.36 -31.37
C LEU A 427 8.93 12.75 -31.09
N ALA A 428 8.53 12.88 -29.83
CA ALA A 428 7.16 13.13 -29.41
C ALA A 428 6.64 14.56 -29.66
N ARG A 429 7.50 15.50 -30.09
CA ARG A 429 7.23 16.89 -30.56
C ARG A 429 5.96 17.56 -29.97
N ALA A 430 6.16 18.55 -29.09
CA ALA A 430 5.14 19.45 -28.53
C ALA A 430 4.19 18.87 -27.45
N ARG A 431 4.41 17.64 -26.99
CA ARG A 431 3.80 17.10 -25.76
C ARG A 431 4.71 17.32 -24.56
N ASP A 432 4.12 17.40 -23.37
CA ASP A 432 4.87 17.39 -22.12
C ASP A 432 5.75 16.12 -22.04
N GLU A 433 6.99 16.28 -21.58
CA GLU A 433 7.99 15.20 -21.47
C GLU A 433 7.45 14.03 -20.65
N TRP A 434 6.79 14.36 -19.54
CA TRP A 434 6.35 13.41 -18.54
C TRP A 434 5.01 12.75 -18.90
N GLU A 435 4.11 13.48 -19.56
CA GLU A 435 2.92 12.88 -20.19
C GLU A 435 3.31 11.82 -21.23
N SER A 436 4.34 12.11 -22.04
CA SER A 436 4.85 11.17 -23.04
C SER A 436 5.61 9.99 -22.40
N ALA A 437 6.35 10.26 -21.33
CA ALA A 437 7.09 9.25 -20.58
C ALA A 437 6.17 8.26 -19.84
N ALA A 438 5.00 8.72 -19.38
CA ALA A 438 4.01 7.87 -18.70
C ALA A 438 3.62 6.64 -19.55
N LEU A 439 3.49 6.80 -20.88
CA LEU A 439 3.19 5.70 -21.80
C LEU A 439 4.26 4.59 -21.77
N GLN A 440 5.53 4.98 -21.67
CA GLN A 440 6.67 4.05 -21.55
C GLN A 440 6.85 3.52 -20.12
N ASN A 441 6.18 4.16 -19.16
CA ASN A 441 6.15 3.81 -17.75
C ASN A 441 4.83 3.10 -17.36
N ALA A 442 4.23 2.33 -18.27
CA ALA A 442 2.98 1.58 -18.03
C ALA A 442 1.81 2.48 -17.58
N ASN A 443 1.66 3.65 -18.22
CA ASN A 443 0.72 4.74 -17.86
C ASN A 443 0.78 5.18 -16.39
N THR A 444 1.90 4.92 -15.72
CA THR A 444 2.13 5.43 -14.37
C THR A 444 2.81 6.80 -14.48
N LYS A 445 2.32 7.78 -13.71
CA LYS A 445 2.91 9.12 -13.66
C LYS A 445 4.37 9.04 -13.22
N CYS A 446 5.21 9.82 -13.88
CA CYS A 446 6.62 10.01 -13.54
C CYS A 446 6.97 11.48 -13.78
N ASN A 447 7.97 12.00 -13.07
CA ASN A 447 8.48 13.36 -13.24
C ASN A 447 10.00 13.42 -13.01
N GLY A 448 10.68 12.28 -13.12
CA GLY A 448 12.11 12.16 -12.93
C GLY A 448 12.65 10.83 -13.42
N LEU A 449 13.97 10.81 -13.59
CA LEU A 449 14.76 9.63 -13.94
C LEU A 449 15.87 9.46 -12.91
N LEU A 450 15.79 8.44 -12.07
CA LEU A 450 16.84 8.09 -11.12
C LEU A 450 17.92 7.25 -11.83
N PRO A 451 19.14 7.77 -12.07
CA PRO A 451 20.15 7.04 -12.83
C PRO A 451 20.75 5.88 -12.04
N LEU A 452 21.21 4.88 -12.77
CA LEU A 452 21.83 3.67 -12.26
C LEU A 452 23.31 3.65 -12.65
N TRP A 453 24.20 3.34 -11.70
CA TRP A 453 25.62 3.20 -11.99
C TRP A 453 25.95 1.75 -12.35
N GLY A 454 25.96 1.46 -13.65
CA GLY A 454 26.30 0.13 -14.18
C GLY A 454 27.79 -0.21 -14.11
N PRO A 455 28.18 -1.49 -14.25
CA PRO A 455 29.56 -1.95 -14.06
C PRO A 455 30.60 -1.31 -14.99
N GLN A 456 30.22 -0.97 -16.22
CA GLN A 456 31.10 -0.32 -17.21
C GLN A 456 30.65 1.10 -17.55
N VAL A 457 29.70 1.65 -16.80
CA VAL A 457 29.24 3.03 -16.98
C VAL A 457 30.29 3.97 -16.40
N PRO A 458 30.85 4.90 -17.19
CA PRO A 458 31.79 5.89 -16.68
C PRO A 458 31.15 6.74 -15.58
N GLU A 459 31.90 7.01 -14.50
CA GLU A 459 31.40 7.84 -13.38
C GLU A 459 30.92 9.21 -13.87
N SER A 460 31.62 9.82 -14.83
CA SER A 460 31.23 11.11 -15.42
C SER A 460 29.85 11.07 -16.11
N ALA A 461 29.51 9.96 -16.76
CA ALA A 461 28.21 9.77 -17.41
C ALA A 461 27.10 9.61 -16.36
N PHE A 462 27.36 8.80 -15.31
CA PHE A 462 26.45 8.65 -14.18
C PHE A 462 26.23 10.00 -13.45
N ALA A 463 27.31 10.71 -13.11
CA ALA A 463 27.26 12.00 -12.43
C ALA A 463 26.50 13.06 -13.23
N SER A 464 26.68 13.10 -14.55
CA SER A 464 25.91 13.99 -15.44
C SER A 464 24.41 13.66 -15.41
N CYS A 465 24.04 12.38 -15.44
CA CYS A 465 22.63 11.97 -15.33
C CYS A 465 22.07 12.24 -13.92
N LEU A 466 22.87 12.11 -12.87
CA LEU A 466 22.46 12.42 -11.49
C LEU A 466 22.25 13.93 -11.30
N ALA A 467 23.09 14.77 -11.91
CA ALA A 467 22.86 16.21 -11.93
C ALA A 467 21.53 16.57 -12.62
N ARG A 468 21.17 15.86 -13.70
CA ARG A 468 19.86 16.02 -14.37
C ARG A 468 18.72 15.54 -13.48
N HIS A 469 18.89 14.41 -12.78
CA HIS A 469 17.92 13.94 -11.79
C HIS A 469 17.66 14.99 -10.70
N ASN A 470 18.71 15.64 -10.18
CA ASN A 470 18.56 16.71 -9.20
C ASN A 470 17.78 17.91 -9.74
N ALA A 471 17.95 18.24 -11.03
CA ALA A 471 17.16 19.28 -11.68
C ALA A 471 15.67 18.89 -11.75
N TYR A 472 15.36 17.63 -12.09
CA TYR A 472 13.98 17.12 -12.07
C TYR A 472 13.37 17.18 -10.66
N LEU A 473 14.12 16.80 -9.62
CA LEU A 473 13.67 16.91 -8.23
C LEU A 473 13.36 18.37 -7.87
N GLN A 474 14.24 19.30 -8.26
CA GLN A 474 14.06 20.73 -8.00
C GLN A 474 12.82 21.28 -8.73
N GLU A 475 12.59 20.89 -9.98
CA GLU A 475 11.42 21.31 -10.76
C GLU A 475 10.12 20.77 -10.17
N ALA A 476 10.08 19.47 -9.85
CA ALA A 476 8.91 18.80 -9.32
C ALA A 476 8.52 19.25 -7.91
N THR A 477 9.48 19.69 -7.09
CA THR A 477 9.26 19.91 -5.66
C THR A 477 9.53 21.35 -5.20
N GLY A 478 10.26 22.14 -6.00
CA GLY A 478 10.79 23.44 -5.61
C GLY A 478 11.91 23.36 -4.56
N HIS A 479 12.37 22.17 -4.18
CA HIS A 479 13.45 21.97 -3.21
C HIS A 479 14.81 22.21 -3.87
N ARG A 480 15.59 23.17 -3.37
CA ARG A 480 16.84 23.61 -4.01
C ARG A 480 18.08 22.84 -3.54
N ASP A 481 18.12 22.51 -2.25
CA ASP A 481 19.32 21.95 -1.62
C ASP A 481 19.32 20.41 -1.67
N ILE A 482 19.44 19.87 -2.88
CA ILE A 482 19.47 18.42 -3.11
C ILE A 482 20.83 17.86 -2.67
N GLY A 483 20.90 17.42 -1.41
CA GLY A 483 22.07 16.80 -0.79
C GLY A 483 21.76 15.47 -0.11
N HIS A 484 22.76 14.89 0.57
CA HIS A 484 22.62 13.58 1.25
C HIS A 484 21.53 13.59 2.33
N GLN A 485 21.34 14.70 3.04
CA GLN A 485 20.26 14.84 4.04
C GLN A 485 18.88 14.68 3.40
N SER A 486 18.65 15.34 2.25
CA SER A 486 17.38 15.25 1.52
C SER A 486 17.15 13.84 0.96
N ALA A 487 18.18 13.18 0.44
CA ALA A 487 18.11 11.80 -0.05
C ALA A 487 17.86 10.79 1.08
N ALA A 488 18.49 10.98 2.24
CA ALA A 488 18.25 10.17 3.43
C ALA A 488 16.81 10.35 3.97
N HIS A 489 16.26 11.57 3.92
CA HIS A 489 14.86 11.80 4.23
C HIS A 489 13.89 11.17 3.22
N ASP A 490 14.21 11.19 1.93
CA ASP A 490 13.40 10.52 0.91
C ASP A 490 13.33 9.00 1.18
N LEU A 491 14.49 8.37 1.40
CA LEU A 491 14.57 6.96 1.80
C LEU A 491 13.80 6.68 3.11
N LYS A 492 13.92 7.56 4.11
CA LYS A 492 13.16 7.47 5.37
C LYS A 492 11.66 7.46 5.13
N LEU A 493 11.16 8.37 4.30
CA LEU A 493 9.73 8.48 3.99
C LEU A 493 9.22 7.26 3.22
N LEU A 494 10.02 6.73 2.28
CA LEU A 494 9.69 5.50 1.57
C LEU A 494 9.57 4.30 2.53
N LEU A 495 10.55 4.11 3.41
CA LEU A 495 10.53 3.01 4.40
C LEU A 495 9.40 3.17 5.43
N LEU A 496 9.07 4.40 5.83
CA LEU A 496 7.92 4.68 6.68
C LEU A 496 6.58 4.34 6.00
N ARG A 497 6.48 4.57 4.69
CA ARG A 497 5.28 4.18 3.92
C ARG A 497 5.06 2.67 3.97
N PHE A 498 6.12 1.87 3.84
CA PHE A 498 6.08 0.42 4.07
C PHE A 498 5.66 0.08 5.50
N ALA A 499 6.31 0.68 6.51
CA ALA A 499 6.05 0.37 7.91
C ALA A 499 4.60 0.68 8.35
N HIS A 500 3.94 1.62 7.68
CA HIS A 500 2.55 2.00 7.94
C HIS A 500 1.54 1.36 6.98
N GLU A 501 1.96 0.41 6.13
CA GLU A 501 1.11 -0.22 5.10
C GLU A 501 0.35 0.80 4.24
N ARG A 502 0.93 1.98 4.01
CA ARG A 502 0.30 3.04 3.21
C ARG A 502 0.41 2.69 1.71
N PRO A 503 -0.63 2.93 0.90
CA PRO A 503 -0.58 2.65 -0.53
C PRO A 503 0.46 3.52 -1.26
N PHE A 504 1.12 2.94 -2.25
CA PHE A 504 2.15 3.62 -3.06
C PHE A 504 1.58 4.26 -4.34
N HIS A 505 0.49 3.70 -4.86
CA HIS A 505 -0.14 4.10 -6.12
C HIS A 505 -1.00 5.37 -6.01
N GLU A 506 -1.31 5.85 -4.80
CA GLU A 506 -2.12 7.07 -4.60
C GLU A 506 -1.56 8.28 -5.35
N ASP A 507 -0.23 8.38 -5.46
CA ASP A 507 0.44 9.53 -6.04
C ASP A 507 0.71 9.36 -7.55
N THR A 508 1.08 8.15 -7.95
CA THR A 508 1.58 7.83 -9.29
C THR A 508 0.52 7.24 -10.21
N GLY A 509 -0.53 6.69 -9.64
CA GLY A 509 -1.48 5.85 -10.36
C GLY A 509 -0.98 4.44 -10.67
N GLY A 510 0.14 4.01 -10.07
CA GLY A 510 0.69 2.68 -10.29
C GLY A 510 1.98 2.41 -9.52
N GLY A 511 2.35 1.14 -9.39
CA GLY A 511 3.56 0.70 -8.69
C GLY A 511 3.28 0.34 -7.23
N GLY A 512 3.09 -0.95 -6.98
CA GLY A 512 2.81 -1.48 -5.66
C GLY A 512 4.04 -1.56 -4.73
N PRO A 513 3.88 -2.22 -3.58
CA PRO A 513 4.95 -2.40 -2.61
C PRO A 513 6.20 -3.06 -3.21
N GLN A 514 6.05 -4.02 -4.14
CA GLN A 514 7.19 -4.70 -4.74
C GLN A 514 8.04 -3.76 -5.60
N SER A 515 7.41 -2.99 -6.49
CA SER A 515 8.10 -1.99 -7.33
C SER A 515 8.88 -0.98 -6.48
N ASN A 516 8.27 -0.49 -5.41
CA ASN A 516 8.90 0.49 -4.53
C ASN A 516 10.00 -0.10 -3.64
N LEU A 517 9.93 -1.40 -3.32
CA LEU A 517 10.99 -2.06 -2.56
C LEU A 517 12.26 -2.21 -3.41
N HIS A 518 12.10 -2.48 -4.71
CA HIS A 518 13.23 -2.50 -5.64
C HIS A 518 13.93 -1.14 -5.77
N LEU A 519 13.26 -0.02 -5.47
CA LEU A 519 13.85 1.32 -5.51
C LEU A 519 14.89 1.55 -4.39
N VAL A 520 14.70 0.91 -3.23
CA VAL A 520 15.47 1.17 -2.00
C VAL A 520 17.00 1.11 -2.20
N PRO A 521 17.59 0.07 -2.83
CA PRO A 521 19.03 0.01 -3.04
C PRO A 521 19.59 1.19 -3.85
N TYR A 522 18.80 1.75 -4.76
CA TYR A 522 19.23 2.85 -5.63
C TYR A 522 19.18 4.21 -4.91
N LEU A 523 18.20 4.42 -4.03
CA LEU A 523 18.20 5.59 -3.13
C LEU A 523 19.37 5.53 -2.13
N VAL A 524 19.66 4.34 -1.59
CA VAL A 524 20.85 4.11 -0.76
C VAL A 524 22.12 4.46 -1.55
N HIS A 525 22.26 3.95 -2.78
CA HIS A 525 23.41 4.23 -3.62
C HIS A 525 23.58 5.73 -3.90
N VAL A 526 22.52 6.46 -4.26
CA VAL A 526 22.59 7.91 -4.47
C VAL A 526 23.01 8.65 -3.21
N CYS A 527 22.45 8.30 -2.05
CA CYS A 527 22.85 8.92 -0.79
C CYS A 527 24.34 8.69 -0.50
N LEU A 528 24.82 7.45 -0.64
CA LEU A 528 26.24 7.10 -0.44
C LEU A 528 27.15 7.81 -1.44
N TYR A 529 26.75 7.90 -2.71
CA TYR A 529 27.50 8.62 -3.73
C TYR A 529 27.66 10.10 -3.39
N ILE A 530 26.57 10.77 -2.99
CA ILE A 530 26.61 12.18 -2.56
C ILE A 530 27.51 12.34 -1.32
N MET A 531 27.40 11.45 -0.33
CA MET A 531 28.24 11.53 0.88
C MET A 531 29.72 11.34 0.59
N ASN A 532 30.06 10.42 -0.32
CA ASN A 532 31.44 10.17 -0.73
C ASN A 532 32.02 11.36 -1.50
N THR A 533 31.28 11.89 -2.48
CA THR A 533 31.72 13.03 -3.30
C THR A 533 31.83 14.33 -2.51
N THR A 534 30.91 14.58 -1.58
CA THR A 534 30.95 15.75 -0.68
C THR A 534 31.83 15.57 0.56
N ARG A 535 32.39 14.36 0.76
CA ARG A 535 33.19 13.97 1.92
C ARG A 535 32.48 14.21 3.26
N SER A 536 31.16 14.06 3.30
CA SER A 536 30.35 14.29 4.51
C SER A 536 30.32 13.09 5.46
N ALA A 537 30.70 11.89 5.00
CA ALA A 537 30.60 10.65 5.78
C ALA A 537 31.21 10.71 7.19
N PRO A 538 32.44 11.22 7.42
CA PRO A 538 33.02 11.27 8.78
C PRO A 538 32.22 12.15 9.74
N ARG A 539 31.61 13.23 9.25
CA ARG A 539 30.74 14.10 10.04
C ARG A 539 29.46 13.37 10.44
N GLU A 540 28.83 12.69 9.50
CA GLU A 540 27.61 11.92 9.75
C GLU A 540 27.86 10.70 10.65
N GLU A 541 29.01 10.03 10.52
CA GLU A 541 29.41 8.95 11.43
C GLU A 541 29.56 9.45 12.86
N LYS A 542 30.14 10.64 13.06
CA LYS A 542 30.25 11.27 14.38
C LYS A 542 28.87 11.62 14.94
N ALA A 543 27.98 12.19 14.11
CA ALA A 543 26.61 12.50 14.51
C ALA A 543 25.83 11.24 14.91
N LEU A 544 25.94 10.16 14.12
CA LEU A 544 25.34 8.87 14.45
C LEU A 544 25.93 8.26 15.73
N ALA A 545 27.26 8.35 15.93
CA ALA A 545 27.89 7.86 17.16
C ALA A 545 27.37 8.61 18.39
N GLN A 546 27.25 9.95 18.31
CA GLN A 546 26.66 10.77 19.37
C GLN A 546 25.19 10.42 19.62
N TYR A 547 24.42 10.16 18.56
CA TYR A 547 23.05 9.66 18.69
C TYR A 547 22.99 8.27 19.35
N LEU A 548 23.99 7.40 19.15
CA LEU A 548 24.00 6.06 19.74
C LEU A 548 24.48 6.03 21.19
N GLU A 549 25.08 7.12 21.69
CA GLU A 549 25.52 7.20 23.08
C GLU A 549 24.35 6.99 24.06
N PRO A 550 24.58 6.28 25.18
CA PRO A 550 23.60 6.18 26.25
C PRO A 550 23.22 7.57 26.75
N ALA A 551 21.94 7.93 26.59
CA ALA A 551 21.38 9.18 27.08
C ALA A 551 20.22 8.88 28.04
N ALA A 552 20.00 9.78 29.00
CA ALA A 552 18.81 9.74 29.85
C ALA A 552 17.54 9.80 28.98
N ALA A 553 16.46 9.16 29.45
CA ALA A 553 15.20 9.09 28.70
C ALA A 553 14.65 10.48 28.32
N GLU A 554 14.81 11.48 29.19
CA GLU A 554 14.40 12.87 28.96
C GLU A 554 15.06 13.46 27.71
N ARG A 555 16.39 13.33 27.58
CA ARG A 555 17.12 13.77 26.38
C ARG A 555 16.71 13.02 25.11
N CYS A 556 16.35 11.75 25.22
CA CYS A 556 15.84 10.97 24.09
C CYS A 556 14.45 11.49 23.64
N LEU A 557 13.59 11.89 24.59
CA LEU A 557 12.26 12.42 24.32
C LEU A 557 12.32 13.79 23.62
N GLU A 558 13.30 14.63 23.95
CA GLU A 558 13.50 15.91 23.25
C GLU A 558 13.69 15.72 21.73
N THR A 559 14.49 14.71 21.35
CA THR A 559 14.74 14.40 19.92
C THR A 559 13.59 13.66 19.23
N ALA A 560 12.53 13.30 19.96
CA ALA A 560 11.41 12.54 19.40
C ALA A 560 10.65 13.35 18.34
N HIS A 561 10.70 14.68 18.39
CA HIS A 561 10.02 15.56 17.44
C HIS A 561 10.99 16.28 16.49
N ASP A 562 12.24 15.82 16.39
CA ASP A 562 13.20 16.37 15.43
C ASP A 562 13.07 15.69 14.07
N SER A 563 13.22 16.49 13.00
CA SER A 563 13.28 16.00 11.62
C SER A 563 14.46 15.03 11.41
N GLU A 564 15.60 15.33 12.02
CA GLU A 564 16.80 14.48 12.13
C GLU A 564 16.81 13.65 13.43
N GLY A 565 15.65 13.15 13.86
CA GLY A 565 15.48 12.34 15.07
C GLY A 565 15.73 10.83 14.87
N PRO A 566 15.13 9.97 15.73
CA PRO A 566 15.34 8.52 15.71
C PRO A 566 15.09 7.83 14.37
N LEU A 567 14.07 8.24 13.62
CA LEU A 567 13.76 7.67 12.30
C LEU A 567 14.84 8.01 11.26
N TYR A 568 15.38 9.23 11.29
CA TYR A 568 16.46 9.64 10.40
C TYR A 568 17.74 8.86 10.71
N PHE A 569 18.15 8.79 11.99
CA PHE A 569 19.35 8.06 12.36
C PHE A 569 19.24 6.54 12.18
N ALA A 570 18.04 5.96 12.22
CA ALA A 570 17.83 4.56 11.84
C ALA A 570 18.18 4.32 10.36
N VAL A 571 17.81 5.25 9.47
CA VAL A 571 18.20 5.22 8.05
C VAL A 571 19.69 5.52 7.88
N MET A 572 20.24 6.51 8.58
CA MET A 572 21.69 6.80 8.51
C MET A 572 22.53 5.60 8.99
N SER A 573 22.03 4.81 9.94
CA SER A 573 22.69 3.58 10.38
C SER A 573 22.78 2.53 9.27
N LEU A 574 21.74 2.41 8.43
CA LEU A 574 21.78 1.56 7.23
C LEU A 574 22.88 1.98 6.25
N LEU A 575 23.09 3.30 6.11
CA LEU A 575 24.06 3.88 5.18
C LEU A 575 25.51 3.79 5.72
N LEU A 576 25.70 3.99 7.02
CA LEU A 576 27.02 4.20 7.63
C LEU A 576 27.56 3.00 8.42
N ARG A 577 26.72 2.05 8.84
CA ARG A 577 27.17 0.91 9.65
C ARG A 577 27.32 -0.34 8.81
N SER A 578 28.42 -1.06 9.05
CA SER A 578 28.53 -2.44 8.60
C SER A 578 27.51 -3.33 9.31
N PRO A 579 27.13 -4.48 8.74
CA PRO A 579 26.18 -5.41 9.37
C PRO A 579 26.60 -5.79 10.81
N ARG A 580 27.90 -5.98 11.05
CA ARG A 580 28.43 -6.28 12.38
C ARG A 580 28.24 -5.13 13.39
N ARG A 581 28.45 -3.88 12.97
CA ARG A 581 28.23 -2.71 13.85
C ARG A 581 26.75 -2.48 14.11
N TRP A 582 25.92 -2.62 13.08
CA TRP A 582 24.46 -2.55 13.22
C TRP A 582 23.97 -3.52 14.31
N GLN A 583 24.48 -4.77 14.33
CA GLN A 583 24.07 -5.79 15.30
C GLN A 583 24.30 -5.40 16.76
N LEU A 584 25.27 -4.52 17.01
CA LEU A 584 25.55 -3.96 18.33
C LEU A 584 24.62 -2.77 18.62
N ASP A 585 24.37 -1.92 17.63
CA ASP A 585 23.64 -0.65 17.77
C ASP A 585 22.10 -0.82 17.78
N ARG A 586 21.58 -1.94 17.25
CA ARG A 586 20.14 -2.14 17.00
C ARG A 586 19.21 -2.01 18.20
N ILE A 587 19.67 -2.46 19.37
CA ILE A 587 18.87 -2.37 20.59
C ILE A 587 18.72 -0.90 21.01
N VAL A 588 19.73 -0.06 20.77
CA VAL A 588 19.66 1.39 21.03
C VAL A 588 18.67 2.04 20.07
N HIS A 589 18.74 1.74 18.78
CA HIS A 589 17.75 2.21 17.81
C HIS A 589 16.33 1.80 18.20
N LEU A 590 16.10 0.52 18.52
CA LEU A 590 14.78 0.03 18.93
C LEU A 590 14.27 0.77 20.17
N ARG A 591 15.10 0.95 21.21
CA ARG A 591 14.72 1.72 22.40
C ARG A 591 14.34 3.16 22.06
N ARG A 592 15.13 3.84 21.23
CA ARG A 592 14.84 5.23 20.83
C ARG A 592 13.59 5.34 19.96
N LEU A 593 13.35 4.38 19.08
CA LEU A 593 12.12 4.31 18.26
C LEU A 593 10.89 4.05 19.13
N LEU A 594 10.97 3.17 20.14
CA LEU A 594 9.88 2.93 21.10
C LEU A 594 9.58 4.18 21.95
N LEU A 595 10.61 4.86 22.43
CA LEU A 595 10.44 6.13 23.17
C LEU A 595 9.84 7.23 22.28
N MET A 596 10.27 7.32 21.04
CA MET A 596 9.70 8.26 20.06
C MET A 596 8.24 7.94 19.77
N ALA A 597 7.89 6.67 19.54
CA ALA A 597 6.52 6.24 19.32
C ALA A 597 5.64 6.57 20.54
N HIS A 598 6.17 6.35 21.75
CA HIS A 598 5.52 6.77 22.98
C HIS A 598 5.28 8.29 22.97
N ALA A 599 6.30 9.12 22.77
CA ALA A 599 6.14 10.57 22.78
C ALA A 599 5.15 11.11 21.73
N ARG A 600 5.09 10.48 20.55
CA ARG A 600 4.27 10.96 19.41
C ARG A 600 2.82 10.49 19.47
N HIS A 601 2.57 9.28 19.97
CA HIS A 601 1.26 8.62 19.87
C HIS A 601 0.65 8.31 21.24
N CYS A 602 1.47 8.21 22.27
CA CYS A 602 1.03 8.25 23.65
C CYS A 602 1.12 9.72 24.08
#